data_AF-A0A0D3F5K2-F1
#
_entry.id   AF-A0A0D3F5K2-F1
#
_cell.length_a   1.000
_cell.length_b   1.000
_cell.length_c   1.000
_cell.angle_alpha   90.00
_cell.angle_beta   90.00
_cell.angle_gamma   90.00
#
_symmetry.space_group_name_H-M   'P 1'
#
loop_
_entity.id
_entity.type
_entity.pdbx_description
1 polymer ?
#
loop_
_entity_poly.entity_id
_entity_poly.type
_entity_poly.pdbx_seq_one_letter_code
_entity_poly.pdbx_strand_id
1 'polypeptide(L)'
;MDSPAGTDDPPPFAASGHYSLRSRDRRAPPSTNPRKRPRISIENDDIWQNFAMEYRAKFVVWRLAFQVFTDKSLAINCDTGVDDQLNLMITKYHRKGGKIAVGKPEYKTIIEANLGISCLYDEFVMEVMWGLTNLMHSLVPEENCQLSKEDRLQMSQGLKMLLNRYGFDVKPGMVNKRILEAASDLYDCDDCEKKNNWSLRRAGRNLMDISSINSEDWGLLKLSTALMIVCYPEEKIIACLLKHSTDLLIASYPRREVIECSQEMFSPDVLSKLVTDAPKYGIWIKKRTSKRIHEEMVFLYQQRIEKRKLLATLIGEATKVYEAEQEELLTN
;
A
#
# COMPACT_ATOMS: atom_id res chain seq x y z
N MET A 1 -17.40 -36.77 -31.12
CA MET A 1 -16.85 -38.10 -30.82
C MET A 1 -15.35 -38.03 -30.97
N ASP A 2 -14.50 -38.15 -29.97
CA ASP A 2 -14.52 -37.84 -28.53
C ASP A 2 -13.03 -37.87 -28.18
N SER A 3 -12.54 -36.82 -27.51
CA SER A 3 -11.23 -36.85 -26.85
C SER A 3 -11.44 -36.52 -25.38
N PRO A 4 -10.67 -37.15 -24.46
CA PRO A 4 -11.05 -37.29 -23.07
C PRO A 4 -10.70 -36.08 -22.21
N ALA A 5 -11.45 -35.97 -21.11
CA ALA A 5 -11.33 -34.97 -20.07
C ALA A 5 -9.90 -34.89 -19.49
N GLY A 6 -9.29 -33.71 -19.60
CA GLY A 6 -8.19 -33.28 -18.76
C GLY A 6 -8.76 -32.66 -17.49
N THR A 7 -8.43 -33.24 -16.35
CA THR A 7 -8.66 -32.68 -15.02
C THR A 7 -7.63 -31.57 -14.78
N ASP A 8 -8.04 -30.32 -14.97
CA ASP A 8 -7.29 -29.16 -14.51
C ASP A 8 -7.52 -28.96 -13.01
N ASP A 9 -6.58 -29.43 -12.21
CA ASP A 9 -6.49 -29.04 -10.80
C ASP A 9 -6.17 -27.54 -10.69
N PRO A 10 -6.91 -26.77 -9.87
CA PRO A 10 -6.63 -25.35 -9.67
C PRO A 10 -5.32 -25.14 -8.89
N PRO A 11 -4.57 -24.05 -9.14
CA PRO A 11 -3.31 -23.79 -8.47
C PRO A 11 -3.51 -23.60 -6.95
N PRO A 12 -2.62 -24.15 -6.09
CA PRO A 12 -2.85 -24.23 -4.66
C PRO A 12 -2.40 -22.96 -3.94
N PHE A 13 -2.96 -21.78 -4.27
CA PHE A 13 -2.86 -20.58 -3.43
C PHE A 13 -4.09 -19.68 -3.61
N ALA A 14 -5.29 -20.25 -3.47
CA ALA A 14 -6.43 -19.49 -2.97
C ALA A 14 -6.25 -19.31 -1.45
N ALA A 15 -5.47 -18.30 -1.05
CA ALA A 15 -5.38 -17.91 0.35
C ALA A 15 -6.76 -17.45 0.81
N SER A 16 -7.36 -18.28 1.65
CA SER A 16 -8.63 -18.12 2.33
C SER A 16 -8.61 -16.92 3.28
N GLY A 17 -8.86 -15.73 2.73
CA GLY A 17 -9.46 -14.66 3.49
C GLY A 17 -10.90 -15.04 3.82
N HIS A 18 -11.15 -15.68 4.96
CA HIS A 18 -12.49 -15.84 5.51
C HIS A 18 -13.07 -14.45 5.83
N TYR A 19 -13.65 -13.79 4.83
CA TYR A 19 -14.59 -12.69 5.05
C TYR A 19 -15.90 -13.31 5.53
N SER A 20 -16.04 -13.47 6.85
CA SER A 20 -17.36 -13.63 7.45
C SER A 20 -18.08 -12.28 7.40
N LEU A 21 -18.69 -11.97 6.26
CA LEU A 21 -19.78 -11.00 6.21
C LEU A 21 -20.98 -11.67 6.89
N ARG A 22 -21.10 -11.48 8.20
CA ARG A 22 -22.38 -11.78 8.88
C ARG A 22 -23.44 -10.89 8.25
N SER A 23 -24.41 -11.54 7.61
CA SER A 23 -25.68 -10.97 7.20
C SER A 23 -26.26 -10.13 8.35
N ARG A 24 -26.59 -8.87 8.04
CA ARG A 24 -27.35 -7.98 8.94
C ARG A 24 -28.72 -8.58 9.16
N ASP A 25 -28.87 -9.39 10.20
CA ASP A 25 -30.19 -9.74 10.69
C ASP A 25 -30.78 -8.58 11.50
N ARG A 26 -32.00 -8.22 11.17
CA ARG A 26 -32.73 -7.07 11.73
C ARG A 26 -33.30 -7.45 13.10
N ARG A 27 -32.82 -6.75 14.14
CA ARG A 27 -33.45 -6.36 15.42
C ARG A 27 -32.56 -6.68 16.63
N ALA A 28 -31.83 -5.67 17.09
CA ALA A 28 -31.37 -5.56 18.47
C ALA A 28 -31.50 -4.09 18.91
N PRO A 29 -31.98 -3.79 20.13
CA PRO A 29 -32.25 -2.42 20.57
C PRO A 29 -30.95 -1.64 20.80
N PRO A 30 -30.99 -0.29 20.74
CA PRO A 30 -29.78 0.52 20.72
C PRO A 30 -29.12 0.55 22.11
N SER A 31 -27.90 0.02 22.19
CA SER A 31 -27.02 0.18 23.36
C SER A 31 -26.36 1.56 23.32
N THR A 32 -26.57 2.33 24.37
CA THR A 32 -26.15 3.72 24.58
C THR A 32 -24.68 3.83 24.99
N ASN A 33 -23.74 3.52 24.10
CA ASN A 33 -22.33 3.87 24.34
C ASN A 33 -21.55 4.15 23.05
N PRO A 34 -21.24 5.42 22.73
CA PRO A 34 -20.49 5.77 21.53
C PRO A 34 -19.01 5.51 21.76
N ARG A 35 -18.57 4.24 21.64
CA ARG A 35 -17.16 3.97 21.39
C ARG A 35 -16.83 4.54 20.01
N LYS A 36 -16.25 5.74 19.99
CA LYS A 36 -15.63 6.34 18.81
C LYS A 36 -14.78 5.25 18.15
N ARG A 37 -15.24 4.72 17.02
CA ARG A 37 -14.39 3.96 16.12
C ARG A 37 -13.21 4.89 15.75
N PRO A 38 -11.96 4.42 15.75
CA PRO A 38 -10.87 5.23 15.23
C PRO A 38 -11.25 5.62 13.80
N ARG A 39 -11.44 6.92 13.54
CA ARG A 39 -11.36 7.41 12.18
C ARG A 39 -9.91 7.16 11.79
N ILE A 40 -9.70 6.21 10.88
CA ILE A 40 -8.44 6.13 10.14
C ILE A 40 -8.35 7.48 9.44
N SER A 41 -7.47 8.36 9.93
CA SER A 41 -7.06 9.54 9.20
C SER A 41 -6.38 9.03 7.94
N ILE A 42 -6.97 9.28 6.78
CA ILE A 42 -6.26 9.15 5.52
C ILE A 42 -5.25 10.29 5.55
N GLU A 43 -4.02 9.99 5.93
CA GLU A 43 -2.91 10.92 5.71
C GLU A 43 -2.74 11.07 4.18
N ASN A 44 -2.34 12.26 3.73
CA ASN A 44 -2.25 12.59 2.29
C ASN A 44 -1.37 11.58 1.52
N ASP A 45 -0.41 10.96 2.22
CA ASP A 45 0.57 9.98 1.74
C ASP A 45 -0.03 8.67 1.18
N ASP A 46 -1.32 8.37 1.43
CA ASP A 46 -1.88 7.04 1.16
C ASP A 46 -2.84 7.00 -0.04
N ILE A 47 -3.24 8.16 -0.59
CA ILE A 47 -4.26 8.20 -1.66
C ILE A 47 -3.78 7.50 -2.93
N TRP A 48 -2.55 7.81 -3.37
CA TRP A 48 -1.96 7.26 -4.59
C TRP A 48 -1.93 5.73 -4.60
N GLN A 49 -1.83 5.10 -3.42
CA GLN A 49 -1.81 3.65 -3.28
C GLN A 49 -3.11 3.00 -3.77
N ASN A 50 -4.23 3.72 -3.70
CA ASN A 50 -5.49 3.25 -4.27
C ASN A 50 -5.47 3.24 -5.80
N PHE A 51 -4.59 4.03 -6.43
CA PHE A 51 -4.48 4.16 -7.88
C PHE A 51 -3.22 3.50 -8.44
N ALA A 52 -2.43 2.84 -7.59
CA ALA A 52 -1.28 2.04 -8.02
C ALA A 52 -1.69 0.80 -8.85
N MET A 53 -2.86 0.24 -8.54
CA MET A 53 -3.39 -0.96 -9.18
C MET A 53 -4.89 -0.81 -9.47
N GLU A 54 -5.33 -1.28 -10.63
CA GLU A 54 -6.73 -1.14 -11.08
C GLU A 54 -7.74 -1.70 -10.07
N TYR A 55 -7.47 -2.87 -9.49
CA TYR A 55 -8.40 -3.49 -8.54
C TYR A 55 -8.57 -2.65 -7.27
N ARG A 56 -7.54 -1.89 -6.84
CA ARG A 56 -7.63 -0.99 -5.68
C ARG A 56 -8.49 0.22 -6.00
N ALA A 57 -8.33 0.78 -7.19
CA ALA A 57 -9.06 1.97 -7.61
C ALA A 57 -10.58 1.71 -7.63
N LYS A 58 -10.99 0.52 -8.08
CA LYS A 58 -12.41 0.11 -8.10
C LYS A 58 -13.08 0.07 -6.72
N PHE A 59 -12.32 0.05 -5.62
CA PHE A 59 -12.88 0.15 -4.26
C PHE A 59 -13.12 1.59 -3.80
N VAL A 60 -12.47 2.58 -4.41
CA VAL A 60 -12.53 3.99 -3.99
C VAL A 60 -13.20 4.91 -5.00
N VAL A 61 -13.20 4.55 -6.28
CA VAL A 61 -13.85 5.32 -7.36
C VAL A 61 -14.73 4.42 -8.21
N TRP A 62 -15.90 4.95 -8.61
CA TRP A 62 -16.80 4.32 -9.55
C TRP A 62 -17.24 5.34 -10.62
N ARG A 63 -17.28 4.89 -11.87
CA ARG A 63 -17.75 5.71 -12.98
C ARG A 63 -19.28 5.79 -12.97
N LEU A 64 -19.82 7.00 -12.88
CA LEU A 64 -21.28 7.23 -12.94
C LEU A 64 -21.76 7.56 -14.35
N ALA A 65 -20.96 8.32 -15.10
CA ALA A 65 -21.22 8.70 -16.48
C ALA A 65 -19.91 9.04 -17.18
N PHE A 66 -19.94 9.03 -18.51
CA PHE A 66 -18.87 9.46 -19.39
C PHE A 66 -19.46 10.18 -20.59
N GLN A 67 -18.78 11.22 -21.05
CA GLN A 67 -19.23 12.04 -22.16
C GLN A 67 -18.03 12.50 -22.97
N VAL A 68 -18.12 12.36 -24.29
CA VAL A 68 -17.10 12.78 -25.24
C VAL A 68 -17.46 14.17 -25.75
N PHE A 69 -16.47 15.07 -25.77
CA PHE A 69 -16.56 16.37 -26.41
C PHE A 69 -15.54 16.43 -27.54
N THR A 70 -15.95 16.87 -28.72
CA THR A 70 -15.03 17.11 -29.85
C THR A 70 -14.02 18.20 -29.49
N ASP A 71 -14.49 19.26 -28.82
CA ASP A 71 -13.64 20.31 -28.28
C ASP A 71 -13.89 20.44 -26.77
N LYS A 72 -12.91 19.99 -25.97
CA LYS A 72 -12.98 20.01 -24.50
C LYS A 72 -12.97 21.45 -23.94
N SER A 73 -12.50 22.44 -24.70
CA SER A 73 -12.50 23.85 -24.28
C SER A 73 -13.89 24.49 -24.34
N LEU A 74 -14.76 24.01 -25.23
CA LEU A 74 -16.15 24.46 -25.32
C LEU A 74 -17.03 23.83 -24.24
N ALA A 75 -16.64 22.67 -23.70
CA ALA A 75 -17.40 22.00 -22.65
C ALA A 75 -17.44 22.80 -21.33
N ILE A 76 -16.37 23.52 -21.02
CA ILE A 76 -16.26 24.34 -19.81
C ILE A 76 -15.25 25.49 -20.01
N ASN A 77 -15.74 26.73 -20.00
CA ASN A 77 -14.89 27.93 -20.08
C ASN A 77 -15.54 29.13 -19.38
N CYS A 78 -14.79 30.22 -19.23
CA CYS A 78 -15.25 31.41 -18.52
C CYS A 78 -16.33 32.22 -19.26
N ASP A 79 -16.37 32.15 -20.59
CA ASP A 79 -17.23 33.01 -21.42
C ASP A 79 -18.64 32.40 -21.57
N THR A 80 -18.71 31.12 -21.92
CA THR A 80 -19.97 30.39 -22.14
C THR A 80 -20.39 29.56 -20.94
N GLY A 81 -19.50 29.38 -19.98
CA GLY A 81 -19.78 28.63 -18.77
C GLY A 81 -19.68 27.12 -18.93
N VAL A 82 -20.67 26.39 -18.40
CA VAL A 82 -20.75 24.92 -18.48
C VAL A 82 -21.70 24.58 -19.62
N ASP A 83 -21.22 23.79 -20.60
CA ASP A 83 -22.04 23.30 -21.70
C ASP A 83 -23.33 22.60 -21.21
N ASP A 84 -24.43 22.74 -21.96
CA ASP A 84 -25.74 22.22 -21.58
C ASP A 84 -25.72 20.70 -21.34
N GLN A 85 -24.98 19.95 -22.17
CA GLN A 85 -24.89 18.50 -22.04
C GLN A 85 -24.04 18.12 -20.81
N LEU A 86 -22.94 18.84 -20.55
CA LEU A 86 -22.16 18.67 -19.31
C LEU A 86 -22.98 19.01 -18.06
N ASN A 87 -23.74 20.10 -18.10
CA ASN A 87 -24.63 20.53 -17.02
C ASN A 87 -25.69 19.47 -16.71
N LEU A 88 -26.36 18.95 -17.73
CA LEU A 88 -27.33 17.85 -17.59
C LEU A 88 -26.69 16.61 -16.94
N MET A 89 -25.47 16.24 -17.34
CA MET A 89 -24.76 15.13 -16.71
C MET A 89 -24.44 15.41 -15.24
N ILE A 90 -23.85 16.58 -14.93
CA ILE A 90 -23.50 16.96 -13.57
C ILE A 90 -24.73 16.96 -12.67
N THR A 91 -25.80 17.62 -13.07
CA THR A 91 -27.04 17.75 -12.28
C THR A 91 -27.75 16.41 -12.08
N LYS A 92 -27.71 15.51 -13.07
CA LYS A 92 -28.30 14.16 -12.97
C LYS A 92 -27.64 13.29 -11.90
N TYR A 93 -26.32 13.38 -11.76
CA TYR A 93 -25.55 12.51 -10.85
C TYR A 93 -25.12 13.21 -9.55
N HIS A 94 -25.27 14.53 -9.47
CA HIS A 94 -25.00 15.29 -8.25
C HIS A 94 -25.94 14.85 -7.11
N ARG A 95 -25.35 14.50 -5.97
CA ARG A 95 -26.12 14.19 -4.76
C ARG A 95 -26.37 15.48 -3.98
N LYS A 96 -27.62 15.72 -3.57
CA LYS A 96 -27.99 16.89 -2.76
C LYS A 96 -27.07 17.04 -1.54
N GLY A 97 -26.45 18.21 -1.39
CA GLY A 97 -25.48 18.52 -0.34
C GLY A 97 -24.06 17.96 -0.54
N GLY A 98 -23.81 17.24 -1.64
CA GLY A 98 -22.49 16.77 -2.03
C GLY A 98 -21.65 17.85 -2.72
N LYS A 99 -20.33 17.65 -2.73
CA LYS A 99 -19.36 18.48 -3.46
C LYS A 99 -18.80 17.74 -4.67
N ILE A 100 -18.34 18.48 -5.68
CA ILE A 100 -17.67 17.92 -6.87
C ILE A 100 -16.17 18.20 -6.79
N ALA A 101 -15.36 17.14 -6.83
CA ALA A 101 -13.91 17.28 -7.00
C ALA A 101 -13.60 17.62 -8.46
N VAL A 102 -12.80 18.66 -8.70
CA VAL A 102 -12.44 19.11 -10.06
C VAL A 102 -10.93 19.13 -10.25
N GLY A 103 -10.46 18.86 -11.47
CA GLY A 103 -9.02 18.79 -11.77
C GLY A 103 -8.33 20.14 -11.99
N LYS A 104 -9.08 21.24 -12.07
CA LYS A 104 -8.56 22.58 -12.31
C LYS A 104 -9.27 23.63 -11.44
N PRO A 105 -8.56 24.66 -10.95
CA PRO A 105 -9.16 25.72 -10.13
C PRO A 105 -10.13 26.59 -10.95
N GLU A 106 -9.90 26.74 -12.26
CA GLU A 106 -10.81 27.45 -13.16
C GLU A 106 -12.16 26.73 -13.24
N TYR A 107 -12.14 25.40 -13.36
CA TYR A 107 -13.37 24.60 -13.42
C TYR A 107 -14.18 24.69 -12.12
N LYS A 108 -13.51 24.78 -10.97
CA LYS A 108 -14.18 25.03 -9.69
C LYS A 108 -14.96 26.34 -9.73
N THR A 109 -14.29 27.42 -10.14
CA THR A 109 -14.89 28.76 -10.20
C THR A 109 -16.10 28.78 -11.14
N ILE A 110 -15.96 28.20 -12.33
CA ILE A 110 -17.03 28.17 -13.35
C ILE A 110 -18.24 27.34 -12.89
N ILE A 111 -18.01 26.14 -12.33
CA ILE A 111 -19.10 25.26 -11.87
C ILE A 111 -19.84 25.86 -10.66
N GLU A 112 -19.10 26.45 -9.71
CA GLU A 112 -19.69 27.10 -8.54
C GLU A 112 -20.54 28.31 -8.95
N ALA A 113 -20.07 29.13 -9.91
CA ALA A 113 -20.81 30.29 -10.39
C ALA A 113 -22.04 29.92 -11.22
N ASN A 114 -21.92 28.97 -12.15
CA ASN A 114 -22.98 28.67 -13.11
C ASN A 114 -24.05 27.72 -12.56
N LEU A 115 -23.65 26.74 -11.75
CA LEU A 115 -24.55 25.68 -11.28
C LEU A 115 -24.90 25.83 -9.80
N GLY A 116 -24.22 26.71 -9.05
CA GLY A 116 -24.41 26.85 -7.60
C GLY A 116 -24.01 25.60 -6.81
N ILE A 117 -23.18 24.72 -7.39
CA ILE A 117 -22.73 23.46 -6.78
C ILE A 117 -21.35 23.68 -6.16
N SER A 118 -21.19 23.37 -4.88
CA SER A 118 -19.89 23.46 -4.21
C SER A 118 -18.88 22.46 -4.79
N CYS A 119 -17.65 22.93 -5.00
CA CYS A 119 -16.55 22.16 -5.57
C CYS A 119 -15.35 22.04 -4.61
N LEU A 120 -14.54 21.01 -4.84
CA LEU A 120 -13.29 20.76 -4.15
C LEU A 120 -12.13 20.84 -5.15
N TYR A 121 -11.09 21.56 -4.75
CA TYR A 121 -9.81 21.66 -5.42
C TYR A 121 -8.78 21.86 -4.31
N ASP A 122 -8.14 20.78 -3.90
CA ASP A 122 -7.15 20.71 -2.82
C ASP A 122 -6.12 19.61 -3.12
N GLU A 123 -5.13 19.45 -2.25
CA GLU A 123 -4.07 18.45 -2.41
C GLU A 123 -4.59 17.01 -2.56
N PHE A 124 -5.66 16.65 -1.85
CA PHE A 124 -6.25 15.32 -1.93
C PHE A 124 -6.93 15.09 -3.29
N VAL A 125 -7.62 16.12 -3.80
CA VAL A 125 -8.20 16.08 -5.16
C VAL A 125 -7.10 15.94 -6.20
N MET A 126 -5.96 16.62 -6.04
CA MET A 126 -4.85 16.48 -6.99
C MET A 126 -4.25 15.07 -7.02
N GLU A 127 -4.11 14.41 -5.86
CA GLU A 127 -3.70 13.00 -5.79
C GLU A 127 -4.70 12.06 -6.48
N VAL A 128 -6.01 12.29 -6.29
CA VAL A 128 -7.06 11.52 -6.98
C VAL A 128 -7.01 11.75 -8.49
N MET A 129 -6.87 12.99 -8.94
CA MET A 129 -6.83 13.33 -10.36
C MET A 129 -5.61 12.70 -11.03
N TRP A 130 -4.43 12.77 -10.39
CA TRP A 130 -3.24 12.03 -10.84
C TRP A 130 -3.51 10.53 -10.96
N GLY A 131 -4.17 9.93 -9.95
CA GLY A 131 -4.50 8.51 -9.95
C GLY A 131 -5.49 8.09 -11.05
N LEU A 132 -6.51 8.91 -11.30
CA LEU A 132 -7.45 8.72 -12.41
C LEU A 132 -6.73 8.79 -13.76
N THR A 133 -5.82 9.74 -13.92
CA THR A 133 -4.98 9.89 -15.11
C THR A 133 -4.07 8.68 -15.32
N ASN A 134 -3.42 8.18 -14.28
CA ASN A 134 -2.58 6.98 -14.33
C ASN A 134 -3.37 5.72 -14.79
N LEU A 135 -4.61 5.58 -14.32
CA LEU A 135 -5.48 4.45 -14.64
C LEU A 135 -6.51 4.77 -15.74
N MET A 136 -6.34 5.86 -16.50
CA MET A 136 -7.32 6.32 -17.48
C MET A 136 -7.66 5.24 -18.50
N HIS A 137 -6.64 4.52 -18.99
CA HIS A 137 -6.77 3.39 -19.90
C HIS A 137 -7.68 2.25 -19.39
N SER A 138 -7.78 2.07 -18.06
CA SER A 138 -8.63 1.04 -17.44
C SER A 138 -9.97 1.59 -16.95
N LEU A 139 -10.01 2.82 -16.42
CA LEU A 139 -11.21 3.42 -15.82
C LEU A 139 -12.12 4.08 -16.87
N VAL A 140 -11.52 4.56 -17.96
CA VAL A 140 -12.17 5.26 -19.05
C VAL A 140 -11.57 4.78 -20.39
N PRO A 141 -11.76 3.50 -20.75
CA PRO A 141 -11.18 2.94 -21.98
C PRO A 141 -11.69 3.63 -23.26
N GLU A 142 -12.82 4.34 -23.19
CA GLU A 142 -13.35 5.15 -24.29
C GLU A 142 -12.55 6.45 -24.52
N GLU A 143 -11.75 6.90 -23.56
CA GLU A 143 -10.87 8.06 -23.69
C GLU A 143 -9.57 7.65 -24.37
N ASN A 144 -9.43 8.00 -25.64
CA ASN A 144 -8.24 7.67 -26.45
C ASN A 144 -7.10 8.69 -26.31
N CYS A 145 -7.18 9.62 -25.34
CA CYS A 145 -6.10 10.58 -25.12
C CYS A 145 -4.85 9.87 -24.60
N GLN A 146 -3.74 10.03 -25.31
CA GLN A 146 -2.43 9.77 -24.72
C GLN A 146 -2.17 10.81 -23.63
N LEU A 147 -1.50 10.39 -22.55
CA LEU A 147 -1.04 11.33 -21.52
C LEU A 147 -0.23 12.45 -22.16
N SER A 148 -0.67 13.69 -21.95
CA SER A 148 0.04 14.86 -22.46
C SER A 148 1.42 14.96 -21.79
N LYS A 149 2.34 15.74 -22.37
CA LYS A 149 3.64 16.01 -21.73
C LYS A 149 3.44 16.62 -20.34
N GLU A 150 2.48 17.51 -20.17
CA GLU A 150 2.15 18.15 -18.90
C GLU A 150 1.62 17.14 -17.87
N ASP A 151 0.77 16.19 -18.27
CA ASP A 151 0.30 15.13 -17.38
C ASP A 151 1.44 14.20 -16.94
N ARG A 152 2.41 13.95 -17.83
CA ARG A 152 3.63 13.17 -17.51
C ARG A 152 4.57 13.91 -16.58
N LEU A 153 4.48 15.24 -16.48
CA LEU A 153 5.29 16.06 -15.57
C LEU A 153 4.76 16.07 -14.14
N GLN A 154 3.55 15.56 -13.89
CA GLN A 154 2.99 15.49 -12.54
C GLN A 154 3.22 14.11 -11.92
N MET A 155 3.89 14.08 -10.75
CA MET A 155 4.01 12.89 -9.91
C MET A 155 3.15 13.05 -8.65
N SER A 156 2.53 11.95 -8.20
CA SER A 156 1.94 11.90 -6.87
C SER A 156 2.96 12.27 -5.78
N GLN A 157 2.54 13.12 -4.84
CA GLN A 157 3.33 13.49 -3.67
C GLN A 157 3.55 12.29 -2.75
N GLY A 158 2.53 11.48 -2.49
CA GLY A 158 2.66 10.29 -1.64
C GLY A 158 3.65 9.27 -2.22
N LEU A 159 3.58 9.02 -3.53
CA LEU A 159 4.55 8.18 -4.24
C LEU A 159 5.97 8.77 -4.11
N LYS A 160 6.13 10.08 -4.38
CA LYS A 160 7.41 10.77 -4.28
C LYS A 160 8.01 10.67 -2.86
N MET A 161 7.19 10.86 -1.83
CA MET A 161 7.60 10.75 -0.44
C MET A 161 8.06 9.33 -0.08
N LEU A 162 7.34 8.31 -0.56
CA LEU A 162 7.77 6.92 -0.38
C LEU A 162 9.12 6.67 -1.06
N LEU A 163 9.26 7.03 -2.34
CA LEU A 163 10.50 6.81 -3.10
C LEU A 163 11.70 7.50 -2.44
N ASN A 164 11.53 8.76 -2.00
CA ASN A 164 12.54 9.51 -1.27
C ASN A 164 12.93 8.84 0.05
N ARG A 165 11.96 8.28 0.80
CA ARG A 165 12.22 7.55 2.06
C ARG A 165 13.14 6.35 1.85
N TYR A 166 13.05 5.71 0.68
CA TYR A 166 13.89 4.58 0.31
C TYR A 166 15.22 4.98 -0.37
N GLY A 167 15.44 6.30 -0.56
CA GLY A 167 16.66 6.88 -1.12
C GLY A 167 16.66 7.00 -2.64
N PHE A 168 15.49 7.03 -3.28
CA PHE A 168 15.35 7.14 -4.73
C PHE A 168 14.88 8.53 -5.15
N ASP A 169 15.66 9.24 -5.98
CA ASP A 169 15.23 10.46 -6.66
C ASP A 169 14.68 10.09 -8.05
N VAL A 170 13.35 10.12 -8.17
CA VAL A 170 12.65 9.75 -9.40
C VAL A 170 11.95 10.98 -9.98
N LYS A 171 12.14 11.23 -11.27
CA LYS A 171 11.43 12.29 -11.99
C LYS A 171 10.08 11.79 -12.52
N PRO A 172 9.07 12.66 -12.67
CA PRO A 172 7.73 12.28 -13.14
C PRO A 172 7.74 11.42 -14.41
N GLY A 173 8.53 11.80 -15.43
CA GLY A 173 8.64 11.05 -16.69
C GLY A 173 9.27 9.66 -16.59
N MET A 174 9.91 9.33 -15.46
CA MET A 174 10.48 8.00 -15.24
C MET A 174 9.44 7.00 -14.70
N VAL A 175 8.34 7.48 -14.11
CA VAL A 175 7.36 6.62 -13.44
C VAL A 175 6.61 5.80 -14.48
N ASN A 176 6.73 4.49 -14.34
CA ASN A 176 5.99 3.53 -15.16
C ASN A 176 5.27 2.51 -14.25
N LYS A 177 4.42 1.68 -14.86
CA LYS A 177 3.63 0.67 -14.15
C LYS A 177 4.46 -0.24 -13.24
N ARG A 178 5.64 -0.68 -13.69
CA ARG A 178 6.49 -1.60 -12.90
C ARG A 178 7.07 -0.91 -11.66
N ILE A 179 7.49 0.35 -11.80
CA ILE A 179 7.95 1.18 -10.68
C ILE A 179 6.82 1.40 -9.69
N LEU A 180 5.62 1.72 -10.18
CA LEU A 180 4.44 1.97 -9.35
C LEU A 180 4.01 0.71 -8.57
N GLU A 181 4.01 -0.45 -9.21
CA GLU A 181 3.70 -1.74 -8.56
C GLU A 181 4.75 -2.10 -7.49
N ALA A 182 6.05 -1.96 -7.79
CA ALA A 182 7.11 -2.23 -6.83
C ALA A 182 7.09 -1.25 -5.63
N ALA A 183 6.81 0.03 -5.88
CA ALA A 183 6.61 1.04 -4.85
C ALA A 183 5.38 0.71 -3.99
N SER A 184 4.26 0.30 -4.61
CA SER A 184 3.06 -0.14 -3.91
C SER A 184 3.33 -1.31 -2.98
N ASP A 185 4.10 -2.30 -3.42
CA ASP A 185 4.47 -3.44 -2.57
C ASP A 185 5.34 -3.02 -1.36
N LEU A 186 6.25 -2.05 -1.54
CA LEU A 186 7.06 -1.49 -0.45
C LEU A 186 6.19 -0.70 0.55
N TYR A 187 5.23 0.07 0.04
CA TYR A 187 4.27 0.77 0.89
C TYR A 187 3.48 -0.20 1.76
N ASP A 188 2.96 -1.29 1.18
CA ASP A 188 2.21 -2.29 1.93
C ASP A 188 3.08 -2.96 3.01
N CYS A 189 4.39 -3.11 2.76
CA CYS A 189 5.33 -3.58 3.77
C CYS A 189 5.44 -2.61 4.96
N ASP A 190 5.57 -1.31 4.69
CA ASP A 190 5.63 -0.26 5.72
C ASP A 190 4.32 -0.19 6.53
N ASP A 191 3.16 -0.27 5.87
CA ASP A 191 1.85 -0.22 6.53
C ASP A 191 1.61 -1.44 7.43
N CYS A 192 1.95 -2.64 6.96
CA CYS A 192 1.85 -3.86 7.78
C CYS A 192 2.80 -3.83 8.98
N GLU A 193 4.01 -3.27 8.83
CA GLU A 193 4.92 -3.07 9.95
C GLU A 193 4.34 -2.08 10.99
N LYS A 194 3.78 -0.95 10.54
CA LYS A 194 3.10 0.04 11.41
C LYS A 194 1.97 -0.59 12.23
N LYS A 195 1.14 -1.44 11.62
CA LYS A 195 0.02 -2.13 12.30
C LYS A 195 0.49 -3.03 13.44
N ASN A 196 1.63 -3.70 13.26
CA ASN A 196 2.19 -4.62 14.26
C ASN A 196 3.05 -3.91 15.33
N ASN A 197 3.46 -2.67 15.08
CA ASN A 197 4.36 -1.89 15.95
C ASN A 197 3.87 -1.83 17.40
N TRP A 198 2.66 -1.34 17.65
CA TRP A 198 2.17 -1.16 19.02
C TRP A 198 2.16 -2.46 19.83
N SER A 199 1.68 -3.55 19.21
CA SER A 199 1.57 -4.86 19.85
C SER A 199 2.94 -5.44 20.19
N LEU A 200 3.89 -5.35 19.25
CA LEU A 200 5.26 -5.84 19.44
C LEU A 200 6.04 -4.99 20.45
N ARG A 201 5.91 -3.65 20.41
CA ARG A 201 6.54 -2.77 21.40
C ARG A 201 6.01 -3.00 22.81
N ARG A 202 4.70 -3.20 22.96
CA ARG A 202 4.09 -3.58 24.24
C ARG A 202 4.64 -4.92 24.73
N ALA A 203 4.73 -5.93 23.86
CA ALA A 203 5.30 -7.23 24.23
C ALA A 203 6.80 -7.15 24.55
N GLY A 204 7.54 -6.25 23.89
CA GLY A 204 8.94 -5.96 24.21
C GLY A 204 9.16 -5.43 25.63
N ARG A 205 8.23 -4.63 26.18
CA ARG A 205 8.31 -4.21 27.60
C ARG A 205 8.30 -5.39 28.57
N ASN A 206 7.57 -6.46 28.24
CA ASN A 206 7.59 -7.67 29.05
C ASN A 206 8.98 -8.34 29.06
N LEU A 207 9.79 -8.17 28.00
CA LEU A 207 11.18 -8.67 28.00
C LEU A 207 12.03 -7.96 29.05
N MET A 208 11.80 -6.66 29.25
CA MET A 208 12.45 -5.90 30.32
C MET A 208 11.92 -6.32 31.69
N ASP A 209 10.59 -6.39 31.86
CA ASP A 209 9.98 -6.65 33.17
C ASP A 209 10.27 -8.07 33.68
N ILE A 210 10.30 -9.07 32.79
CA ILE A 210 10.42 -10.50 33.16
C ILE A 210 11.88 -10.98 33.08
N SER A 211 12.62 -10.52 32.07
CA SER A 211 13.98 -10.99 31.77
C SER A 211 15.03 -9.90 31.87
N SER A 212 14.70 -8.67 32.26
CA SER A 212 15.65 -7.55 32.30
C SER A 212 16.42 -7.37 30.98
N ILE A 213 15.74 -7.63 29.85
CA ILE A 213 16.28 -7.43 28.51
C ILE A 213 15.72 -6.11 27.99
N ASN A 214 16.59 -5.11 27.80
CA ASN A 214 16.20 -3.88 27.14
C ASN A 214 16.08 -4.12 25.63
N SER A 215 14.88 -3.90 25.09
CA SER A 215 14.54 -4.11 23.69
C SER A 215 13.97 -2.85 23.02
N GLU A 216 14.19 -1.68 23.63
CA GLU A 216 13.64 -0.41 23.13
C GLU A 216 14.18 -0.05 21.74
N ASP A 217 15.47 -0.29 21.52
CA ASP A 217 16.20 -0.03 20.28
C ASP A 217 16.05 -1.14 19.22
N TRP A 218 15.43 -2.28 19.58
CA TRP A 218 15.29 -3.40 18.65
C TRP A 218 14.33 -3.06 17.50
N GLY A 219 14.67 -3.51 16.30
CA GLY A 219 13.73 -3.55 15.18
C GLY A 219 12.57 -4.53 15.44
N LEU A 220 11.44 -4.35 14.75
CA LEU A 220 10.24 -5.17 14.97
C LEU A 220 10.44 -6.64 14.60
N LEU A 221 11.25 -6.95 13.58
CA LEU A 221 11.67 -8.32 13.27
C LEU A 221 12.38 -8.95 14.48
N LYS A 222 13.44 -8.31 14.98
CA LYS A 222 14.20 -8.78 16.15
C LYS A 222 13.31 -8.97 17.38
N LEU A 223 12.41 -8.03 17.66
CA LEU A 223 11.40 -8.19 18.72
C LEU A 223 10.51 -9.41 18.50
N SER A 224 9.95 -9.57 17.30
CA SER A 224 9.09 -10.72 16.99
C SER A 224 9.83 -12.05 17.15
N THR A 225 11.11 -12.12 16.77
CA THR A 225 11.94 -13.31 16.90
C THR A 225 12.19 -13.65 18.37
N ALA A 226 12.46 -12.66 19.22
CA ALA A 226 12.62 -12.89 20.65
C ALA A 226 11.34 -13.45 21.30
N LEU A 227 10.17 -12.90 20.91
CA LEU A 227 8.88 -13.42 21.37
C LEU A 227 8.60 -14.83 20.85
N MET A 228 9.05 -15.16 19.63
CA MET A 228 8.97 -16.51 19.07
C MET A 228 9.80 -17.50 19.90
N ILE A 229 11.05 -17.14 20.23
CA ILE A 229 11.94 -17.93 21.10
C ILE A 229 11.28 -18.18 22.47
N VAL A 230 10.76 -17.13 23.10
CA VAL A 230 10.08 -17.23 24.41
C VAL A 230 8.82 -18.11 24.34
N CYS A 231 8.05 -18.04 23.25
CA CYS A 231 6.84 -18.86 23.09
C CYS A 231 7.15 -20.33 22.79
N TYR A 232 8.24 -20.57 22.06
CA TYR A 232 8.63 -21.87 21.50
C TYR A 232 10.13 -22.13 21.71
N PRO A 233 10.59 -22.26 22.98
CA PRO A 233 12.01 -22.41 23.31
C PRO A 233 12.63 -23.74 22.84
N GLU A 234 11.80 -24.67 22.39
CA GLU A 234 12.20 -26.00 21.91
C GLU A 234 12.15 -26.11 20.37
N GLU A 235 11.59 -25.12 19.66
CA GLU A 235 11.50 -25.19 18.20
C GLU A 235 12.89 -25.04 17.56
N LYS A 236 13.12 -25.77 16.46
CA LYS A 236 14.37 -25.76 15.65
C LYS A 236 14.79 -24.36 15.18
N ILE A 237 13.93 -23.36 15.28
CA ILE A 237 14.22 -21.93 15.08
C ILE A 237 15.47 -21.52 15.88
N ILE A 238 15.59 -21.97 17.13
CA ILE A 238 16.76 -21.70 17.97
C ILE A 238 18.01 -22.40 17.43
N ALA A 239 17.88 -23.62 16.93
CA ALA A 239 18.99 -24.36 16.33
C ALA A 239 19.48 -23.72 15.01
N CYS A 240 18.59 -23.10 14.23
CA CYS A 240 18.95 -22.32 13.04
C CYS A 240 19.63 -20.98 13.40
N LEU A 241 19.08 -20.24 14.37
CA LEU A 241 19.66 -18.98 14.85
C LEU A 241 21.03 -19.18 15.54
N LEU A 242 21.24 -20.32 16.22
CA LEU A 242 22.50 -20.67 16.89
C LEU A 242 23.59 -21.21 15.96
N LYS A 243 23.23 -21.84 14.84
CA LYS A 243 24.20 -22.46 13.90
C LYS A 243 24.70 -21.50 12.82
N HIS A 244 23.93 -20.48 12.47
CA HIS A 244 24.22 -19.61 11.33
C HIS A 244 24.01 -18.15 11.72
N SER A 245 25.06 -17.51 12.26
CA SER A 245 25.06 -16.08 12.60
C SER A 245 25.07 -15.13 11.40
N THR A 246 24.96 -15.65 10.17
CA THR A 246 24.91 -14.84 8.94
C THR A 246 23.76 -15.16 7.99
N ASP A 247 23.03 -16.26 8.18
CA ASP A 247 22.01 -16.71 7.22
C ASP A 247 20.74 -17.19 7.93
N LEU A 248 19.70 -16.35 7.92
CA LEU A 248 18.37 -16.76 8.37
C LEU A 248 17.75 -17.67 7.29
N LEU A 249 18.04 -18.97 7.36
CA LEU A 249 17.34 -20.01 6.58
C LEU A 249 15.93 -20.20 7.15
N ILE A 250 14.94 -19.48 6.62
CA ILE A 250 13.53 -19.83 6.82
C ILE A 250 13.19 -20.99 5.87
N ALA A 251 13.53 -22.20 6.29
CA ALA A 251 13.27 -23.43 5.54
C ALA A 251 11.80 -23.91 5.62
N SER A 252 10.81 -23.00 5.59
CA SER A 252 9.39 -23.38 5.53
C SER A 252 8.59 -22.75 4.41
N TYR A 253 9.20 -22.01 3.48
CA TYR A 253 8.47 -21.39 2.37
C TYR A 253 9.08 -21.71 1.00
N PRO A 254 8.27 -22.18 0.03
CA PRO A 254 8.77 -22.59 -1.27
C PRO A 254 8.89 -21.35 -2.19
N ARG A 255 9.94 -20.53 -2.01
CA ARG A 255 10.63 -19.80 -3.08
C ARG A 255 11.86 -19.07 -2.54
N ARG A 256 12.97 -19.27 -3.28
CA ARG A 256 14.35 -18.76 -3.14
C ARG A 256 14.35 -17.23 -3.10
N GLU A 257 15.19 -16.51 -2.34
CA GLU A 257 16.65 -16.47 -2.29
C GLU A 257 17.15 -16.17 -0.86
N VAL A 258 18.27 -16.78 -0.46
CA VAL A 258 18.93 -16.52 0.83
C VAL A 258 19.46 -15.09 0.81
N ILE A 259 19.00 -14.26 1.74
CA ILE A 259 19.57 -12.93 1.96
C ILE A 259 20.45 -13.03 3.20
N GLU A 260 21.76 -12.84 3.00
CA GLU A 260 22.74 -12.70 4.08
C GLU A 260 22.28 -11.59 5.03
N CYS A 261 21.90 -11.97 6.25
CA CYS A 261 21.73 -11.05 7.36
C CYS A 261 22.99 -11.23 8.20
N SER A 262 24.07 -10.54 7.82
CA SER A 262 25.43 -10.70 8.37
C SER A 262 25.61 -10.24 9.83
N GLN A 263 24.53 -10.08 10.58
CA GLN A 263 24.56 -9.68 11.98
C GLN A 263 23.91 -10.76 12.86
N GLU A 264 24.65 -11.18 13.89
CA GLU A 264 24.10 -11.94 15.01
C GLU A 264 22.87 -11.21 15.58
N MET A 265 21.68 -11.79 15.37
CA MET A 265 20.42 -11.14 15.76
C MET A 265 20.36 -10.90 17.28
N PHE A 266 20.94 -11.81 18.08
CA PHE A 266 21.06 -11.71 19.53
C PHE A 266 22.46 -12.12 19.98
N SER A 267 22.96 -11.50 21.05
CA SER A 267 24.13 -12.03 21.74
C SER A 267 23.81 -13.37 22.41
N PRO A 268 24.82 -14.23 22.65
CA PRO A 268 24.63 -15.51 23.35
C PRO A 268 23.94 -15.37 24.71
N ASP A 269 24.28 -14.33 25.48
CA ASP A 269 23.67 -14.07 26.79
C ASP A 269 22.18 -13.75 26.70
N VAL A 270 21.79 -12.91 25.73
CA VAL A 270 20.38 -12.56 25.50
C VAL A 270 19.61 -13.81 25.09
N LEU A 271 20.16 -14.61 24.18
CA LEU A 271 19.51 -15.83 23.70
C LEU A 271 19.34 -16.86 24.81
N SER A 272 20.40 -17.12 25.59
CA SER A 272 20.36 -18.00 26.75
C SER A 272 19.29 -17.57 27.76
N LYS A 273 19.19 -16.24 28.00
CA LYS A 273 18.20 -15.68 28.92
C LYS A 273 16.76 -15.80 28.40
N LEU A 274 16.52 -15.53 27.11
CA LEU A 274 15.21 -15.70 26.47
C LEU A 274 14.69 -17.15 26.60
N VAL A 275 15.58 -18.13 26.41
CA VAL A 275 15.25 -19.56 26.53
C VAL A 275 15.00 -19.95 27.99
N THR A 276 15.91 -19.55 28.89
CA THR A 276 15.83 -19.90 30.32
C THR A 276 14.58 -19.30 30.99
N ASP A 277 14.22 -18.07 30.62
CA ASP A 277 13.09 -17.36 31.19
C ASP A 277 11.75 -17.66 30.48
N ALA A 278 11.75 -18.40 29.35
CA ALA A 278 10.56 -18.67 28.56
C ALA A 278 9.34 -19.14 29.37
N PRO A 279 9.46 -20.03 30.39
CA PRO A 279 8.31 -20.44 31.21
C PRO A 279 7.63 -19.29 31.96
N LYS A 280 8.35 -18.20 32.27
CA LYS A 280 7.84 -17.04 33.02
C LYS A 280 6.81 -16.21 32.23
N TYR A 281 6.74 -16.39 30.91
CA TYR A 281 5.89 -15.58 30.02
C TYR A 281 4.48 -16.14 29.80
N GLY A 282 4.16 -17.32 30.35
CA GLY A 282 2.98 -18.12 29.98
C GLY A 282 1.61 -17.41 30.05
N ILE A 283 1.43 -16.42 30.94
CA ILE A 283 0.17 -15.64 31.06
C ILE A 283 0.20 -14.37 30.19
N TRP A 284 1.40 -13.86 29.88
CA TRP A 284 1.61 -12.55 29.27
C TRP A 284 1.62 -12.58 27.74
N ILE A 285 1.92 -13.75 27.14
CA ILE A 285 2.10 -13.89 25.69
C ILE A 285 1.25 -15.03 25.12
N LYS A 286 0.48 -14.72 24.08
CA LYS A 286 -0.31 -15.71 23.34
C LYS A 286 0.53 -16.36 22.25
N LYS A 287 1.02 -17.58 22.50
CA LYS A 287 1.91 -18.34 21.60
C LYS A 287 1.49 -18.30 20.11
N ARG A 288 0.24 -18.67 19.79
CA ARG A 288 -0.27 -18.70 18.40
C ARG A 288 -0.25 -17.32 17.73
N THR A 289 -0.57 -16.26 18.47
CA THR A 289 -0.56 -14.90 17.94
C THR A 289 0.87 -14.42 17.67
N SER A 290 1.79 -14.70 18.60
CA SER A 290 3.21 -14.37 18.42
C SER A 290 3.82 -15.07 17.22
N LYS A 291 3.51 -16.36 17.02
CA LYS A 291 3.97 -17.12 15.84
C LYS A 291 3.50 -16.49 14.53
N ARG A 292 2.20 -16.20 14.40
CA ARG A 292 1.65 -15.56 13.19
C ARG A 292 2.27 -14.20 12.92
N ILE A 293 2.43 -13.36 13.95
CA ILE A 293 3.06 -12.04 13.80
C ILE A 293 4.52 -12.19 13.38
N HIS A 294 5.26 -13.16 13.95
CA HIS A 294 6.64 -13.41 13.57
C HIS A 294 6.76 -13.88 12.11
N GLU A 295 5.94 -14.83 11.67
CA GLU A 295 5.88 -15.28 10.27
C GLU A 295 5.58 -14.12 9.32
N GLU A 296 4.64 -13.25 9.69
CA GLU A 296 4.33 -12.02 8.95
C GLU A 296 5.54 -11.06 8.90
N MET A 297 6.19 -10.78 10.04
CA MET A 297 7.38 -9.90 10.08
C MET A 297 8.52 -10.42 9.21
N VAL A 298 8.75 -11.74 9.24
CA VAL A 298 9.77 -12.40 8.41
C VAL A 298 9.45 -12.23 6.93
N PHE A 299 8.20 -12.52 6.53
CA PHE A 299 7.75 -12.36 5.16
C PHE A 299 7.92 -10.90 4.69
N LEU A 300 7.45 -9.93 5.48
CA LEU A 300 7.54 -8.50 5.15
C LEU A 300 8.99 -8.02 5.02
N TYR A 301 9.88 -8.51 5.88
CA TYR A 301 11.30 -8.16 5.82
C TYR A 301 11.95 -8.65 4.53
N GLN A 302 11.68 -9.90 4.14
CA GLN A 302 12.18 -10.47 2.88
C GLN A 302 11.63 -9.68 1.68
N GLN A 303 10.31 -9.47 1.64
CA GLN A 303 9.64 -8.71 0.58
C GLN A 303 10.22 -7.30 0.46
N ARG A 304 10.47 -6.61 1.57
CA ARG A 304 11.07 -5.27 1.54
C ARG A 304 12.43 -5.27 0.87
N ILE A 305 13.29 -6.25 1.15
CA ILE A 305 14.63 -6.31 0.54
C ILE A 305 14.52 -6.60 -0.96
N GLU A 306 13.72 -7.59 -1.34
CA GLU A 306 13.51 -7.97 -2.75
C GLU A 306 12.92 -6.81 -3.55
N LYS A 307 11.88 -6.15 -3.03
CA LYS A 307 11.20 -5.05 -3.72
C LYS A 307 12.08 -3.80 -3.78
N ARG A 308 12.90 -3.55 -2.76
CA ARG A 308 13.90 -2.46 -2.81
C ARG A 308 14.94 -2.70 -3.91
N LYS A 309 15.46 -3.93 -4.03
CA LYS A 309 16.40 -4.30 -5.10
C LYS A 309 15.75 -4.16 -6.48
N LEU A 310 14.55 -4.71 -6.65
CA LEU A 310 13.78 -4.60 -7.88
C LEU A 310 13.55 -3.13 -8.26
N LEU A 311 13.12 -2.31 -7.31
CA LEU A 311 12.86 -0.90 -7.54
C LEU A 311 14.14 -0.15 -7.96
N ALA A 312 15.28 -0.46 -7.36
CA ALA A 312 16.57 0.11 -7.77
C ALA A 312 16.92 -0.24 -9.23
N THR A 313 16.71 -1.50 -9.64
CA THR A 313 16.92 -1.94 -11.03
C THR A 313 15.99 -1.19 -11.99
N LEU A 314 14.69 -1.15 -11.68
CA LEU A 314 13.69 -0.50 -12.53
C LEU A 314 13.93 1.00 -12.70
N ILE A 315 14.34 1.67 -11.62
CA ILE A 315 14.66 3.09 -11.67
C ILE A 315 15.91 3.32 -12.52
N GLY A 316 16.95 2.48 -12.37
CA GLY A 316 18.15 2.57 -13.21
C GLY A 316 17.87 2.36 -14.70
N GLU A 317 16.93 1.46 -15.06
CA GLU A 317 16.45 1.30 -16.43
C GLU A 317 15.70 2.56 -16.91
N ALA A 318 14.77 3.07 -16.10
CA ALA A 318 13.97 4.24 -16.45
C ALA A 318 14.81 5.53 -16.57
N THR A 319 15.86 5.69 -15.75
CA THR A 319 16.78 6.83 -15.83
C THR A 319 17.45 6.89 -17.21
N LYS A 320 17.96 5.76 -17.71
CA LYS A 320 18.62 5.70 -19.02
C LYS A 320 17.69 6.08 -20.16
N VAL A 321 16.45 5.58 -20.12
CA VAL A 321 15.42 5.91 -21.12
C VAL A 321 15.11 7.40 -21.06
N TYR A 322 14.88 7.93 -19.85
CA TYR A 322 14.55 9.33 -19.65
C TYR A 322 15.68 10.27 -20.12
N GLU A 323 16.93 9.98 -19.79
CA GLU A 323 18.10 10.78 -20.22
C GLU A 323 18.25 10.78 -21.75
N ALA A 324 18.10 9.62 -22.40
CA ALA A 324 18.14 9.53 -23.86
C ALA A 324 17.02 10.36 -24.54
N GLU A 325 15.81 10.32 -23.99
CA GLU A 325 14.69 11.15 -24.47
C GLU A 325 14.96 12.66 -24.28
N GLN A 326 15.61 13.07 -23.19
CA GLN A 326 15.98 14.47 -22.98
C GLN A 326 17.08 14.93 -23.95
N GLU A 327 18.05 14.09 -24.25
CA GLU A 327 19.11 14.41 -25.22
C GLU A 327 18.55 14.59 -26.64
N GLU A 328 17.65 13.69 -27.08
CA GLU A 328 17.00 13.79 -28.39
C GLU A 328 16.18 15.08 -28.55
N LEU A 329 15.55 15.55 -27.46
CA LEU A 329 14.81 16.82 -27.42
C LEU A 329 15.71 18.05 -27.49
N LEU A 330 16.99 17.95 -27.08
CA LEU A 330 17.96 19.05 -27.15
C LEU A 330 18.65 19.13 -28.52
N THR A 331 18.64 18.03 -29.28
CA THR A 331 19.25 17.94 -30.60
C THR A 331 18.32 18.24 -31.77
N ASN A 332 17.01 18.37 -31.53
CA ASN A 332 15.96 18.66 -32.51
C ASN A 332 15.33 20.04 -32.29
#